data_AF-A0A2H4VAX9-F1
#
_entry.id   AF-A0A2H4VAX9-F1
#
_cell.length_a   1.000
_cell.length_b   1.000
_cell.length_c   1.000
_cell.angle_alpha   90.00
_cell.angle_beta   90.00
_cell.angle_gamma   90.00
#
_symmetry.space_group_name_H-M   'P 1'
#
loop_
_entity.id
_entity.type
_entity.pdbx_description
1 polymer ?
#
loop_
_entity_poly.entity_id
_entity_poly.type
_entity_poly.pdbx_seq_one_letter_code
_entity_poly.pdbx_strand_id
1 'polypeptide(L)'
;MANLILLKGGHEQVNMNEVEVHPEEKIEKIIFENNILPDVLLLKRQLQTYTKEGRIDIVGLDKDNNILVVEIKDEMVDENVIAQVLRYGIWIETYPDAIKSIWLENRDRLDDINFDWDNAKIKIVIIGPSFKPSVQKLINRITYPVELIEFKKFNDDDNQYIFINNVLVEEEKIVKPVDTTFVYDKQFYLDNYDPETAEKVWDLCDRIEKFIDKKGWNLTRNNTKGYIVFKYGFPNVFSVNFMGSKKIGLWFKIPKKIAYETEIDGIHMVKYEDQWKQAGFELRSNDFDVSKLEKLIEASYKNITGD
;
A
#
# COMPACT_ATOMS: atom_id res chain seq x y z
N MET A 1 -2.09 7.09 32.95
CA MET A 1 -1.60 6.79 34.32
C MET A 1 -2.24 5.48 34.75
N ALA A 2 -1.44 4.41 34.79
CA ALA A 2 -1.86 3.15 35.38
C ALA A 2 -1.42 3.15 36.86
N ASN A 3 -2.26 2.63 37.76
CA ASN A 3 -1.90 2.47 39.16
C ASN A 3 -1.72 0.98 39.45
N LEU A 4 -0.61 0.61 40.06
CA LEU A 4 -0.39 -0.74 40.56
C LEU A 4 -0.75 -0.78 42.05
N ILE A 5 -1.59 -1.74 42.44
CA ILE A 5 -2.09 -1.86 43.81
C ILE A 5 -1.53 -3.14 44.43
N LEU A 6 -0.74 -3.01 45.50
CA LEU A 6 -0.26 -4.12 46.31
C LEU A 6 -1.16 -4.33 47.52
N LEU A 7 -1.61 -5.57 47.77
CA LEU A 7 -2.33 -5.95 48.99
C LEU A 7 -1.37 -6.64 49.97
N LYS A 8 -0.74 -5.88 50.87
CA LYS A 8 0.13 -6.43 51.92
C LYS A 8 -0.70 -7.30 52.86
N GLY A 9 -0.27 -8.56 53.04
CA GLY A 9 -0.99 -9.54 53.86
C GLY A 9 -2.43 -9.84 53.39
N GLY A 10 -2.78 -9.51 52.15
CA GLY A 10 -4.13 -9.70 51.59
C GLY A 10 -5.19 -8.67 52.02
N HIS A 11 -4.85 -7.69 52.86
CA HIS A 11 -5.83 -6.76 53.43
C HIS A 11 -5.42 -5.29 53.40
N GLU A 12 -4.13 -4.97 53.47
CA GLU A 12 -3.65 -3.58 53.49
C GLU A 12 -3.28 -3.12 52.08
N GLN A 13 -3.94 -2.06 51.59
CA GLN A 13 -3.72 -1.53 50.26
C GLN A 13 -2.55 -0.53 50.23
N VAL A 14 -1.55 -0.81 49.41
CA VAL A 14 -0.47 0.13 49.07
C VAL A 14 -0.60 0.49 47.60
N ASN A 15 -0.85 1.77 47.32
CA ASN A 15 -0.85 2.29 45.95
C ASN A 15 0.59 2.61 45.54
N MET A 16 1.03 2.02 44.43
CA MET A 16 2.29 2.35 43.79
C MET A 16 2.02 3.17 42.55
N ASN A 17 2.68 4.32 42.50
CA ASN A 17 2.66 5.17 41.31
C ASN A 17 3.65 4.64 40.28
N GLU A 18 3.27 4.79 39.02
CA GLU A 18 4.15 4.58 37.89
C GLU A 18 5.36 5.52 37.98
N VAL A 19 6.55 4.97 37.72
CA VAL A 19 7.83 5.68 37.72
C VAL A 19 8.25 5.83 36.28
N GLU A 20 8.26 7.06 35.78
CA GLU A 20 8.81 7.38 34.46
C GLU A 20 10.30 7.06 34.40
N VAL A 21 10.74 6.40 33.33
CA VAL A 21 12.12 5.93 33.18
C VAL A 21 12.77 6.65 32.01
N HIS A 22 13.58 7.66 32.32
CA HIS A 22 14.35 8.42 31.33
C HIS A 22 15.85 8.39 31.63
N PRO A 23 16.72 8.37 30.60
CA PRO A 23 16.40 8.29 29.16
C PRO A 23 16.10 6.84 28.69
N GLU A 24 15.72 6.67 27.41
CA GLU A 24 15.55 5.38 26.70
C GLU A 24 16.61 4.33 27.08
N GLU A 25 17.88 4.74 27.17
CA GLU A 25 19.01 3.87 27.54
C GLU A 25 18.84 3.16 28.90
N LYS A 26 18.11 3.75 29.86
CA LYS A 26 17.83 3.08 31.14
C LYS A 26 16.83 1.95 30.97
N ILE A 27 15.81 2.11 30.11
CA ILE A 27 14.85 1.06 29.79
C ILE A 27 15.58 -0.07 29.06
N GLU A 28 16.41 0.29 28.07
CA GLU A 28 17.28 -0.64 27.33
C GLU A 28 18.16 -1.47 28.27
N LYS A 29 18.83 -0.82 29.23
CA LYS A 29 19.67 -1.48 30.23
C LYS A 29 18.88 -2.44 31.11
N ILE A 30 17.72 -2.02 31.60
CA ILE A 30 16.84 -2.85 32.44
C ILE A 30 16.42 -4.11 31.68
N ILE A 31 16.00 -3.97 30.43
CA ILE A 31 15.55 -5.08 29.58
C ILE A 31 16.68 -6.07 29.32
N PHE A 32 17.86 -5.55 28.96
CA PHE A 32 18.99 -6.39 28.57
C PHE A 32 19.64 -7.11 29.74
N GLU A 33 19.93 -6.41 30.84
CA GLU A 33 20.65 -6.99 31.98
C GLU A 33 19.81 -8.01 32.75
N ASN A 34 18.48 -7.85 32.76
CA ASN A 34 17.56 -8.74 33.46
C ASN A 34 16.89 -9.77 32.53
N ASN A 35 17.27 -9.81 31.25
CA ASN A 35 16.68 -10.68 30.22
C ASN A 35 15.15 -10.72 30.26
N ILE A 36 14.52 -9.53 30.27
CA ILE A 36 13.08 -9.37 30.53
C ILE A 36 12.22 -9.99 29.43
N LEU A 37 12.72 -10.06 28.20
CA LEU A 37 11.99 -10.63 27.07
C LEU A 37 12.09 -12.18 27.14
N PRO A 38 10.96 -12.89 27.37
CA PRO A 38 10.98 -14.35 27.45
C PRO A 38 11.27 -14.95 26.06
N ASP A 39 11.93 -16.12 26.04
CA ASP A 39 12.26 -16.87 24.82
C ASP A 39 13.09 -16.10 23.78
N VAL A 40 13.73 -15.00 24.19
CA VAL A 40 14.64 -14.21 23.38
C VAL A 40 16.04 -14.30 23.95
N LEU A 41 17.00 -14.60 23.07
CA LEU A 41 18.41 -14.46 23.32
C LEU A 41 18.86 -13.06 22.92
N LEU A 42 19.17 -12.19 23.89
CA LEU A 42 19.69 -10.86 23.62
C LEU A 42 21.20 -10.93 23.31
N LEU A 43 21.59 -10.43 22.14
CA LEU A 43 22.97 -10.52 21.65
C LEU A 43 23.79 -9.27 21.96
N LYS A 44 23.22 -8.09 21.69
CA LYS A 44 23.94 -6.83 21.81
C LYS A 44 23.03 -5.63 21.99
N ARG A 45 23.47 -4.68 22.81
CA ARG A 45 22.91 -3.34 22.96
C ARG A 45 23.62 -2.35 22.06
N GLN A 46 22.92 -1.32 21.61
CA GLN A 46 23.48 -0.15 20.94
C GLN A 46 24.35 -0.52 19.73
N LEU A 47 23.81 -1.35 18.85
CA LEU A 47 24.49 -1.77 17.63
C LEU A 47 24.52 -0.61 16.61
N GLN A 48 25.72 -0.08 16.39
CA GLN A 48 25.95 0.97 15.39
C GLN A 48 25.88 0.40 13.97
N THR A 49 25.09 1.02 13.09
CA THR A 49 25.08 0.67 11.66
C THR A 49 26.36 1.15 10.96
N TYR A 50 26.76 0.48 9.87
CA TYR A 50 28.02 0.80 9.16
C TYR A 50 28.09 2.24 8.63
N THR A 51 26.96 2.83 8.23
CA THR A 51 26.92 4.24 7.76
C THR A 51 27.00 5.24 8.92
N LYS A 52 26.96 4.78 10.18
CA LYS A 52 26.84 5.57 11.40
C LYS A 52 25.60 6.47 11.48
N GLU A 53 24.65 6.29 10.58
CA GLU A 53 23.41 7.07 10.51
C GLU A 53 22.30 6.52 11.43
N GLY A 54 22.49 5.33 12.02
CA GLY A 54 21.52 4.70 12.90
C GLY A 54 22.19 3.83 13.96
N ARG A 55 21.46 3.63 15.06
CA ARG A 55 21.88 2.79 16.19
C ARG A 55 20.69 1.97 16.63
N ILE A 56 20.80 0.66 16.45
CA ILE A 56 19.77 -0.29 16.90
C ILE A 56 19.92 -0.50 18.40
N ASP A 57 18.86 -0.28 19.17
CA ASP A 57 18.92 -0.30 20.63
C ASP A 57 19.26 -1.68 21.17
N ILE A 58 18.55 -2.74 20.72
CA ILE A 58 18.91 -4.12 21.04
C ILE A 58 18.71 -5.02 19.82
N VAL A 59 19.64 -5.94 19.62
CA VAL A 59 19.48 -7.07 18.70
C VAL A 59 19.50 -8.39 19.46
N GLY A 60 18.64 -9.32 19.03
CA GLY A 60 18.52 -10.63 19.64
C GLY A 60 18.08 -11.69 18.64
N LEU A 61 17.93 -12.93 19.12
CA LEU A 61 17.39 -14.06 18.37
C LEU A 61 16.25 -14.67 19.18
N ASP A 62 15.15 -15.09 18.56
CA ASP A 62 14.11 -15.87 19.24
C ASP A 62 14.17 -17.36 18.85
N LYS A 63 13.40 -18.16 19.59
CA LYS A 63 13.25 -19.60 19.34
C LYS A 63 12.58 -19.94 18.01
N ASP A 64 11.91 -18.99 17.37
CA ASP A 64 11.16 -19.16 16.12
C ASP A 64 12.03 -18.84 14.88
N ASN A 65 13.35 -18.79 15.07
CA ASN A 65 14.35 -18.50 14.05
C ASN A 65 14.25 -17.07 13.47
N ASN A 66 13.87 -16.10 14.31
CA ASN A 66 13.87 -14.68 13.94
C ASN A 66 15.07 -13.95 14.56
N ILE A 67 15.64 -13.02 13.78
CA ILE A 67 16.48 -11.94 14.26
C ILE A 67 15.56 -10.84 14.78
N LEU A 68 15.65 -10.55 16.07
CA LEU A 68 14.88 -9.50 16.73
C LEU A 68 15.60 -8.17 16.64
N VAL A 69 14.86 -7.16 16.19
CA VAL A 69 15.25 -5.75 16.20
C VAL A 69 14.37 -5.05 17.22
N VAL A 70 14.97 -4.64 18.34
CA VAL A 70 14.26 -3.94 19.40
C VAL A 70 14.55 -2.46 19.31
N GLU A 71 13.49 -1.66 19.29
CA GLU A 71 13.52 -0.20 19.39
C GLU A 71 12.77 0.23 20.65
N ILE A 72 13.35 1.17 21.40
CA ILE A 72 12.87 1.55 22.72
C ILE A 72 12.57 3.05 22.75
N LYS A 73 11.40 3.42 23.27
CA LYS A 73 11.00 4.80 23.56
C LYS A 73 10.69 4.98 25.03
N ASP A 74 11.07 6.13 25.58
CA ASP A 74 10.78 6.53 26.95
C ASP A 74 9.53 7.43 27.06
N GLU A 75 9.02 7.89 25.92
CA GLU A 75 7.75 8.63 25.79
C GLU A 75 6.70 7.85 24.97
N MET A 76 5.49 8.39 24.89
CA MET A 76 4.42 7.82 24.07
C MET A 76 4.87 7.64 22.62
N VAL A 77 4.85 6.39 22.16
CA VAL A 77 5.33 6.01 20.83
C VAL A 77 4.41 6.55 19.75
N ASP A 78 4.99 7.26 18.80
CA ASP A 78 4.33 7.79 17.61
C ASP A 78 4.81 7.13 16.32
N GLU A 79 4.24 7.55 15.18
CA GLU A 79 4.45 6.96 13.87
C GLU A 79 5.88 7.09 13.36
N ASN A 80 6.69 8.00 13.91
CA ASN A 80 8.08 8.19 13.48
C ASN A 80 8.92 6.94 13.74
N VAL A 81 8.56 6.15 14.75
CA VAL A 81 9.22 4.88 15.09
C VAL A 81 9.21 3.91 13.90
N ILE A 82 8.17 3.94 13.07
CA ILE A 82 7.97 2.99 11.98
C ILE A 82 9.07 3.14 10.93
N ALA A 83 9.36 4.38 10.56
CA ALA A 83 10.43 4.66 9.61
C ALA A 83 11.80 4.25 10.17
N GLN A 84 12.00 4.38 11.48
CA GLN A 84 13.23 3.99 12.15
C GLN A 84 13.44 2.47 12.15
N VAL A 85 12.44 1.71 12.58
CA VAL A 85 12.55 0.24 12.64
C VAL A 85 12.61 -0.40 11.25
N LEU A 86 11.95 0.21 10.25
CA LEU A 86 12.08 -0.21 8.85
C LEU A 86 13.52 -0.07 8.34
N ARG A 87 14.19 1.05 8.63
CA ARG A 87 15.59 1.24 8.25
C ARG A 87 16.49 0.18 8.89
N TYR A 88 16.19 -0.22 10.12
CA TYR A 88 16.96 -1.25 10.83
C TYR A 88 16.73 -2.64 10.27
N GLY A 89 15.47 -3.00 9.97
CA GLY A 89 15.15 -4.25 9.28
C GLY A 89 15.91 -4.37 7.96
N ILE A 90 15.83 -3.34 7.11
CA ILE A 90 16.55 -3.29 5.82
C ILE A 90 18.05 -3.41 6.02
N TRP A 91 18.61 -2.74 7.04
CA TRP A 91 20.05 -2.80 7.32
C TRP A 91 20.49 -4.22 7.70
N ILE A 92 19.73 -4.93 8.54
CA ILE A 92 20.05 -6.32 8.90
C ILE A 92 19.92 -7.24 7.69
N GLU A 93 18.88 -7.07 6.86
CA GLU A 93 18.73 -7.79 5.60
C GLU A 93 19.91 -7.58 4.65
N THR A 94 20.45 -6.36 4.62
CA THR A 94 21.59 -6.00 3.78
C THR A 94 22.90 -6.53 4.35
N TYR A 95 23.02 -6.64 5.68
CA TYR A 95 24.25 -7.00 6.38
C TYR A 95 24.05 -8.10 7.44
N PRO A 96 23.57 -9.30 7.05
CA PRO A 96 23.28 -10.38 8.00
C PRO A 96 24.53 -10.89 8.72
N ASP A 97 25.70 -10.82 8.07
CA ASP A 97 26.99 -11.19 8.66
C ASP A 97 27.33 -10.36 9.90
N ALA A 98 26.84 -9.12 10.00
CA ALA A 98 27.07 -8.29 11.18
C ALA A 98 26.48 -8.94 12.44
N ILE A 99 25.27 -9.51 12.33
CA ILE A 99 24.58 -10.20 13.43
C ILE A 99 25.24 -11.56 13.69
N LYS A 100 25.62 -12.27 12.64
CA LYS A 100 26.33 -13.55 12.73
C LYS A 100 27.67 -13.44 13.45
N SER A 101 28.44 -12.39 13.17
CA SER A 101 29.69 -12.11 13.88
C SER A 101 29.44 -11.84 15.38
N ILE A 102 28.42 -11.05 15.73
CA ILE A 102 28.06 -10.80 17.13
C ILE A 102 27.67 -12.12 17.83
N TRP A 103 26.91 -12.99 17.17
CA TRP A 103 26.56 -14.30 17.73
C TRP A 103 27.79 -15.18 17.95
N LEU A 104 28.72 -15.23 16.99
CA LEU A 104 29.98 -15.97 17.13
C LEU A 104 30.87 -15.44 18.26
N GLU A 105 30.87 -14.14 18.52
CA GLU A 105 31.57 -13.53 19.67
C GLU A 105 30.97 -13.96 21.02
N ASN A 106 29.69 -14.37 21.05
CA ASN A 106 28.99 -14.80 22.24
C ASN A 106 28.89 -16.34 22.36
N ARG A 107 29.46 -17.11 21.42
CA ARG A 107 29.24 -18.56 21.27
C ARG A 107 29.52 -19.38 22.53
N ASP A 108 30.53 -19.02 23.31
CA ASP A 108 30.91 -19.73 24.54
C ASP A 108 29.79 -19.73 25.61
N ARG A 109 28.74 -18.92 25.43
CA ARG A 109 27.55 -18.88 26.29
C ARG A 109 26.33 -19.61 25.69
N LEU A 110 26.43 -20.13 24.47
CA LEU A 110 25.29 -20.46 23.59
C LEU A 110 25.35 -21.87 22.99
N ASP A 111 26.18 -22.77 23.54
CA ASP A 111 26.54 -24.07 22.95
C ASP A 111 25.33 -24.98 22.57
N ASP A 112 24.16 -24.76 23.19
CA ASP A 112 22.94 -25.55 22.96
C ASP A 112 21.93 -24.89 21.98
N ILE A 113 22.23 -23.70 21.43
CA ILE A 113 21.30 -22.96 20.57
C ILE A 113 21.60 -23.23 19.10
N ASN A 114 20.71 -23.97 18.45
CA ASN A 114 20.74 -24.18 17.01
C ASN A 114 19.89 -23.12 16.29
N PHE A 115 20.55 -22.12 15.69
CA PHE A 115 19.90 -21.08 14.91
C PHE A 115 20.22 -21.27 13.42
N ASP A 116 19.18 -21.31 12.59
CA ASP A 116 19.29 -21.49 11.14
C ASP A 116 19.44 -20.14 10.45
N TRP A 117 20.70 -19.77 10.20
CA TRP A 117 21.07 -18.52 9.55
C TRP A 117 20.57 -18.40 8.11
N ASP A 118 20.36 -19.52 7.40
CA ASP A 118 19.96 -19.50 5.99
C ASP A 118 18.46 -19.21 5.84
N ASN A 119 17.66 -19.51 6.87
CA ASN A 119 16.21 -19.28 6.92
C ASN A 119 15.80 -18.25 7.98
N ALA A 120 16.74 -17.44 8.47
CA ALA A 120 16.48 -16.42 9.47
C ALA A 120 15.54 -15.34 8.93
N LYS A 121 14.51 -15.00 9.69
CA LYS A 121 13.58 -13.90 9.37
C LYS A 121 13.83 -12.71 10.29
N ILE A 122 13.36 -11.53 9.91
CA ILE A 122 13.44 -10.35 10.78
C ILE A 122 12.10 -10.13 11.47
N LYS A 123 12.16 -9.92 12.78
CA LYS A 123 11.02 -9.53 13.62
C LYS A 123 11.36 -8.24 14.35
N ILE A 124 10.44 -7.28 14.31
CA ILE A 124 10.61 -5.99 14.98
C ILE A 124 9.84 -6.02 16.30
N VAL A 125 10.46 -5.52 17.36
CA VAL A 125 9.84 -5.31 18.67
C VAL A 125 9.98 -3.84 19.03
N ILE A 126 8.86 -3.18 19.32
CA ILE A 126 8.86 -1.78 19.75
C ILE A 126 8.40 -1.73 21.19
N ILE A 127 9.22 -1.14 22.06
CA ILE A 127 8.96 -1.08 23.50
C ILE A 127 8.79 0.37 23.90
N GLY A 128 7.71 0.69 24.61
CA GLY A 128 7.49 2.03 25.15
C GLY A 128 6.40 2.08 26.21
N PRO A 129 6.22 3.23 26.89
CA PRO A 129 5.24 3.38 27.95
C PRO A 129 3.78 3.31 27.47
N SER A 130 3.53 3.70 26.22
CA SER A 130 2.23 3.62 25.54
C SER A 130 2.38 3.90 24.05
N PHE A 131 1.35 3.61 23.25
CA PHE A 131 1.37 3.76 21.78
C PHE A 131 0.19 4.58 21.28
N LYS A 132 0.41 5.46 20.29
CA LYS A 132 -0.71 6.10 19.57
C LYS A 132 -1.53 5.05 18.80
N PRO A 133 -2.86 5.19 18.70
CA PRO A 133 -3.70 4.26 17.94
C PRO A 133 -3.30 4.13 16.46
N SER A 134 -2.72 5.19 15.88
CA SER A 134 -2.20 5.21 14.52
C SER A 134 -0.99 4.30 14.31
N VAL A 135 -0.11 4.15 15.32
CA VAL A 135 1.02 3.22 15.26
C VAL A 135 0.52 1.79 15.05
N GLN A 136 -0.48 1.38 15.84
CA GLN A 136 -1.09 0.04 15.75
C GLN A 136 -1.67 -0.24 14.35
N LYS A 137 -2.29 0.76 13.71
CA LYS A 137 -2.84 0.63 12.36
C LYS A 137 -1.76 0.49 11.28
N LEU A 138 -0.65 1.21 11.44
CA LEU A 138 0.39 1.27 10.42
C LEU A 138 1.32 0.06 10.46
N ILE A 139 1.58 -0.51 11.63
CA ILE A 139 2.48 -1.68 11.75
C ILE A 139 1.92 -2.93 11.04
N ASN A 140 0.60 -3.07 10.91
CA ASN A 140 -0.03 -4.15 10.12
C ASN A 140 0.23 -4.02 8.61
N ARG A 141 0.76 -2.88 8.15
CA ARG A 141 0.98 -2.58 6.73
C ARG A 141 2.45 -2.66 6.33
N ILE A 142 3.35 -2.96 7.26
CA ILE A 142 4.76 -3.10 6.96
C ILE A 142 5.15 -4.57 6.76
N THR A 143 6.24 -4.80 6.04
CA THR A 143 6.67 -6.13 5.59
C THR A 143 7.12 -7.04 6.74
N TYR A 144 7.71 -6.46 7.78
CA TYR A 144 8.22 -7.22 8.93
C TYR A 144 7.12 -7.42 9.97
N PRO A 145 6.99 -8.61 10.57
CA PRO A 145 6.18 -8.79 11.77
C PRO A 145 6.63 -7.81 12.87
N VAL A 146 5.68 -7.09 13.46
CA VAL A 146 5.94 -6.14 14.54
C VAL A 146 5.19 -6.56 15.80
N GLU A 147 5.91 -6.61 16.92
CA GLU A 147 5.32 -6.71 18.25
C GLU A 147 5.47 -5.37 18.98
N LEU A 148 4.38 -4.95 19.63
CA LEU A 148 4.36 -3.75 20.46
C LEU A 148 4.30 -4.19 21.93
N ILE A 149 5.25 -3.71 22.72
CA ILE A 149 5.37 -4.05 24.13
C ILE A 149 5.22 -2.78 24.97
N GLU A 150 4.21 -2.76 25.83
CA GLU A 150 4.06 -1.73 26.84
C GLU A 150 5.00 -2.01 28.02
N PHE A 151 5.86 -1.06 28.35
CA PHE A 151 6.78 -1.11 29.47
C PHE A 151 6.37 -0.10 30.54
N LYS A 152 6.14 -0.55 31.77
CA LYS A 152 5.93 0.35 32.93
C LYS A 152 6.76 -0.12 34.11
N LYS A 153 7.24 0.85 34.90
CA LYS A 153 7.98 0.59 36.12
C LYS A 153 7.21 1.11 37.33
N PHE A 154 7.18 0.33 38.39
CA PHE A 154 6.67 0.70 39.70
C PHE A 154 7.70 0.33 40.75
N ASN A 155 7.75 1.07 41.85
CA ASN A 155 8.63 0.74 42.98
C ASN A 155 7.80 0.74 44.27
N ASP A 156 8.18 -0.11 45.22
CA ASP A 156 7.95 0.11 46.64
C ASP A 156 9.29 0.33 47.35
N ASP A 157 9.29 0.42 48.68
CA ASP A 157 10.50 0.73 49.46
C ASP A 157 11.62 -0.31 49.26
N ASP A 158 11.28 -1.56 48.94
CA ASP A 158 12.21 -2.69 48.91
C ASP A 158 12.36 -3.34 47.51
N ASN A 159 11.40 -3.14 46.60
CA ASN A 159 11.26 -3.88 45.36
C ASN A 159 11.00 -2.97 44.15
N GLN A 160 11.43 -3.47 42.99
CA GLN A 160 11.10 -2.90 41.69
C GLN A 160 10.20 -3.87 40.94
N TYR A 161 9.12 -3.34 40.37
CA TYR A 161 8.16 -4.09 39.57
C TYR A 161 8.20 -3.58 38.15
N ILE A 162 8.42 -4.50 37.21
CA ILE A 162 8.37 -4.21 35.78
C ILE A 162 7.11 -4.86 35.23
N PHE A 163 6.26 -4.04 34.61
CA PHE A 163 5.10 -4.48 33.87
C PHE A 163 5.45 -4.50 32.39
N ILE A 164 5.22 -5.65 31.76
CA ILE A 164 5.41 -5.90 30.34
C ILE A 164 4.08 -6.42 29.80
N ASN A 165 3.56 -5.79 28.76
CA ASN A 165 2.34 -6.25 28.12
C ASN A 165 2.46 -6.18 26.60
N ASN A 166 2.20 -7.31 25.94
CA ASN A 166 2.10 -7.34 24.49
C ASN A 166 0.78 -6.68 24.08
N VAL A 167 0.87 -5.56 23.37
CA VAL A 167 -0.30 -4.85 22.86
C VAL A 167 -0.88 -5.67 21.72
N LEU A 168 -2.10 -6.18 21.90
CA LEU A 168 -2.83 -6.88 20.86
C LEU A 168 -3.09 -5.91 19.70
N VAL A 169 -2.50 -6.21 18.56
CA VAL A 169 -2.76 -5.48 17.33
C VAL A 169 -3.98 -6.10 16.71
N GLU A 170 -5.10 -5.37 16.67
CA GLU A 170 -6.28 -5.86 15.97
C GLU A 170 -5.93 -6.05 14.49
N GLU A 171 -6.14 -7.25 13.96
CA GLU A 171 -6.09 -7.47 12.52
C GLU A 171 -7.13 -6.56 11.87
N GLU A 172 -6.69 -5.54 11.11
CA GLU A 172 -7.62 -4.74 10.34
C GLU A 172 -8.33 -5.68 9.37
N LYS A 173 -9.65 -5.85 9.55
CA LYS A 173 -10.48 -6.54 8.54
C LYS A 173 -10.19 -5.86 7.21
N ILE A 174 -9.66 -6.62 6.25
CA ILE A 174 -9.49 -6.15 4.88
C ILE A 174 -10.86 -5.71 4.41
N VAL A 175 -11.12 -4.40 4.44
CA VAL A 175 -12.27 -3.82 3.77
C VAL A 175 -11.92 -3.93 2.30
N LYS A 176 -12.36 -5.03 1.69
CA LYS A 176 -12.20 -5.21 0.25
C LYS A 176 -12.87 -4.01 -0.42
N PRO A 177 -12.12 -3.21 -1.20
CA PRO A 177 -12.76 -2.34 -2.16
C PRO A 177 -13.68 -3.22 -3.01
N VAL A 178 -14.86 -2.72 -3.37
CA VAL A 178 -15.68 -3.42 -4.36
C VAL A 178 -14.80 -3.62 -5.59
N ASP A 179 -14.58 -4.87 -6.01
CA ASP A 179 -13.76 -5.20 -7.19
C ASP A 179 -14.32 -4.42 -8.40
N THR A 180 -13.61 -3.39 -8.84
CA THR A 180 -13.96 -2.61 -10.04
C THR A 180 -13.17 -3.03 -11.27
N THR A 181 -12.22 -3.96 -11.15
CA THR A 181 -11.46 -4.48 -12.29
C THR A 181 -12.27 -5.58 -12.99
N PHE A 182 -13.43 -5.19 -13.52
CA PHE A 182 -14.13 -6.00 -14.51
C PHE A 182 -13.30 -5.96 -15.80
N VAL A 183 -12.96 -7.13 -16.33
CA VAL A 183 -12.49 -7.25 -17.70
C VAL A 183 -13.72 -7.07 -18.60
N TYR A 184 -13.85 -5.91 -19.22
CA TYR A 184 -14.93 -5.61 -20.16
C TYR A 184 -14.57 -6.13 -21.55
N ASP A 185 -14.58 -7.46 -21.72
CA ASP A 185 -14.33 -8.13 -23.00
C ASP A 185 -15.58 -8.15 -23.89
N LYS A 186 -15.50 -8.78 -25.07
CA LYS A 186 -16.62 -8.88 -26.01
C LYS A 186 -17.83 -9.56 -25.35
N GLN A 187 -17.58 -10.60 -24.56
CA GLN A 187 -18.63 -11.39 -23.93
C GLN A 187 -19.40 -10.53 -22.90
N PHE A 188 -18.70 -9.71 -22.12
CA PHE A 188 -19.34 -8.76 -21.23
C PHE A 188 -20.38 -7.88 -21.95
N TYR A 189 -20.03 -7.31 -23.10
CA TYR A 189 -20.96 -6.46 -23.83
C TYR A 189 -22.13 -7.25 -24.43
N LEU A 190 -21.89 -8.47 -24.93
CA LEU A 190 -22.95 -9.35 -25.42
C LEU A 190 -23.95 -9.74 -24.33
N ASP A 191 -23.48 -9.92 -23.09
CA ASP A 191 -24.31 -10.32 -21.95
C ASP A 191 -25.09 -9.14 -21.33
N ASN A 192 -24.58 -7.90 -21.46
CA ASN A 192 -25.10 -6.73 -20.73
C ASN A 192 -25.77 -5.68 -21.63
N TYR A 193 -25.62 -5.77 -22.95
CA TYR A 193 -26.26 -4.89 -23.92
C TYR A 193 -27.07 -5.69 -24.94
N ASP A 194 -27.77 -5.00 -25.84
CA ASP A 194 -28.40 -5.62 -27.00
C ASP A 194 -27.34 -6.36 -27.83
N PRO A 195 -27.44 -7.69 -28.02
CA PRO A 195 -26.37 -8.49 -28.63
C PRO A 195 -25.97 -8.02 -30.04
N GLU A 196 -26.94 -7.62 -30.86
CA GLU A 196 -26.69 -7.11 -32.21
C GLU A 196 -25.90 -5.79 -32.17
N THR A 197 -26.28 -4.89 -31.26
CA THR A 197 -25.59 -3.61 -31.06
C THR A 197 -24.18 -3.82 -30.48
N ALA A 198 -24.02 -4.73 -29.53
CA ALA A 198 -22.73 -5.09 -28.93
C ALA A 198 -21.75 -5.66 -29.97
N GLU A 199 -22.23 -6.53 -30.86
CA GLU A 199 -21.42 -7.06 -31.97
C GLU A 199 -20.99 -5.94 -32.93
N LYS A 200 -21.92 -5.07 -33.34
CA LYS A 200 -21.61 -3.91 -34.19
C LYS A 200 -20.60 -2.95 -33.56
N VAL A 201 -20.74 -2.64 -32.27
CA VAL A 201 -19.79 -1.79 -31.54
C VAL A 201 -18.41 -2.43 -31.50
N TRP A 202 -18.34 -3.73 -31.21
CA TRP A 202 -17.08 -4.45 -31.15
C TRP A 202 -16.37 -4.45 -32.51
N ASP A 203 -17.09 -4.82 -33.57
CA ASP A 203 -16.54 -4.86 -34.93
C ASP A 203 -16.13 -3.46 -35.43
N LEU A 204 -16.89 -2.42 -35.06
CA LEU A 204 -16.53 -1.03 -35.33
C LEU A 204 -15.21 -0.67 -34.64
N CYS A 205 -15.04 -1.02 -33.36
CA CYS A 205 -13.80 -0.78 -32.63
C CYS A 205 -12.61 -1.52 -33.25
N ASP A 206 -12.78 -2.77 -33.67
CA ASP A 206 -11.73 -3.55 -34.34
C ASP A 206 -11.33 -2.93 -35.70
N ARG A 207 -12.30 -2.39 -36.44
CA ARG A 207 -12.03 -1.66 -37.70
C ARG A 207 -11.33 -0.31 -37.46
N ILE A 208 -11.69 0.39 -36.39
CA ILE A 208 -11.03 1.64 -35.97
C ILE A 208 -9.59 1.37 -35.54
N GLU A 209 -9.32 0.32 -34.79
CA GLU A 209 -7.98 -0.06 -34.34
C GLU A 209 -7.07 -0.33 -35.55
N LYS A 210 -7.53 -1.13 -36.52
CA LYS A 210 -6.81 -1.35 -37.79
C LYS A 210 -6.56 -0.05 -38.57
N PHE A 211 -7.49 0.90 -38.50
CA PHE A 211 -7.33 2.21 -39.16
C PHE A 211 -6.28 3.08 -38.47
N ILE A 212 -6.28 3.11 -37.13
CA ILE A 212 -5.29 3.78 -36.29
C ILE A 212 -3.88 3.23 -36.57
N ASP A 213 -3.74 1.90 -36.59
CA ASP A 213 -2.48 1.22 -36.87
C ASP A 213 -1.93 1.60 -38.25
N LYS A 214 -2.80 1.64 -39.27
CA LYS A 214 -2.43 2.06 -40.63
C LYS A 214 -1.94 3.52 -40.69
N LYS A 215 -2.47 4.39 -39.84
CA LYS A 215 -2.07 5.81 -39.76
C LYS A 215 -0.83 6.02 -38.88
N GLY A 216 -0.41 5.02 -38.10
CA GLY A 216 0.71 5.13 -37.18
C GLY A 216 0.42 6.02 -35.96
N TRP A 217 -0.86 6.20 -35.61
CA TRP A 217 -1.22 6.96 -34.41
C TRP A 217 -1.04 6.12 -33.16
N ASN A 218 -0.38 6.67 -32.14
CA ASN A 218 -0.10 5.95 -30.89
C ASN A 218 -1.33 5.99 -29.96
N LEU A 219 -2.39 5.28 -30.33
CA LEU A 219 -3.61 5.18 -29.55
C LEU A 219 -3.83 3.76 -29.04
N THR A 220 -4.23 3.64 -27.78
CA THR A 220 -4.59 2.36 -27.16
C THR A 220 -6.08 2.30 -26.88
N ARG A 221 -6.69 1.15 -27.17
CA ARG A 221 -8.07 0.84 -26.81
C ARG A 221 -8.18 0.46 -25.34
N ASN A 222 -9.15 1.03 -24.64
CA ASN A 222 -9.53 0.65 -23.29
C ASN A 222 -11.05 0.46 -23.21
N ASN A 223 -11.47 -0.68 -22.69
CA ASN A 223 -12.87 -1.07 -22.58
C ASN A 223 -13.39 -0.70 -21.19
N THR A 224 -14.55 -0.04 -21.10
CA THR A 224 -15.19 0.34 -19.84
C THR A 224 -16.63 -0.15 -19.83
N LYS A 225 -17.28 -0.19 -18.66
CA LYS A 225 -18.68 -0.65 -18.55
C LYS A 225 -19.64 -0.06 -19.58
N GLY A 226 -19.50 1.24 -19.89
CA GLY A 226 -20.46 2.01 -20.70
C GLY A 226 -20.00 2.34 -22.12
N TYR A 227 -18.69 2.24 -22.39
CA TYR A 227 -18.10 2.70 -23.65
C TYR A 227 -16.70 2.13 -23.85
N ILE A 228 -16.25 2.14 -25.10
CA ILE A 228 -14.90 1.79 -25.50
C ILE A 228 -14.18 3.07 -25.89
N VAL A 229 -13.01 3.33 -25.31
CA VAL A 229 -12.26 4.58 -25.50
C VAL A 229 -10.90 4.33 -26.12
N PHE A 230 -10.50 5.22 -27.02
CA PHE A 230 -9.17 5.27 -27.61
C PHE A 230 -8.39 6.40 -26.95
N LYS A 231 -7.22 6.07 -26.40
CA LYS A 231 -6.42 6.96 -25.54
C LYS A 231 -5.02 7.19 -26.09
N TYR A 232 -4.51 8.39 -25.93
CA TYR A 232 -3.09 8.70 -26.14
C TYR A 232 -2.39 8.68 -24.78
N GLY A 233 -2.00 7.51 -24.28
CA GLY A 233 -1.53 7.36 -22.89
C GLY A 233 -2.63 7.68 -21.88
N PHE A 234 -2.51 8.81 -21.15
CA PHE A 234 -3.49 9.24 -20.15
C PHE A 234 -4.77 9.86 -20.73
N PRO A 235 -4.73 10.84 -21.66
CA PRO A 235 -5.92 11.47 -22.21
C PRO A 235 -6.76 10.56 -23.12
N ASN A 236 -8.09 10.63 -22.94
CA ASN A 236 -9.06 10.11 -23.90
C ASN A 236 -9.05 10.99 -25.15
N VAL A 237 -9.00 10.38 -26.33
CA VAL A 237 -9.01 11.07 -27.63
C VAL A 237 -10.42 11.02 -28.23
N PHE A 238 -10.99 9.82 -28.31
CA PHE A 238 -12.39 9.63 -28.69
C PHE A 238 -12.94 8.30 -28.14
N SER A 239 -14.27 8.14 -28.12
CA SER A 239 -14.92 6.91 -27.63
C SER A 239 -16.13 6.49 -28.47
N VAL A 240 -16.40 5.19 -28.46
CA VAL A 240 -17.60 4.55 -28.99
C VAL A 240 -18.47 4.14 -27.80
N ASN A 241 -19.71 4.62 -27.74
CA ASN A 241 -20.58 4.45 -26.58
C ASN A 241 -21.92 3.84 -27.01
N PHE A 242 -22.55 3.13 -26.08
CA PHE A 242 -23.93 2.69 -26.22
C PHE A 242 -24.88 3.83 -25.85
N MET A 243 -25.63 4.34 -26.82
CA MET A 243 -26.61 5.41 -26.62
C MET A 243 -28.02 4.81 -26.47
N GLY A 244 -28.36 4.42 -25.24
CA GLY A 244 -29.55 3.60 -24.99
C GLY A 244 -29.35 2.16 -25.48
N SER A 245 -30.43 1.44 -25.78
CA SER A 245 -30.34 0.00 -26.08
C SER A 245 -29.86 -0.35 -27.49
N LYS A 246 -30.06 0.53 -28.49
CA LYS A 246 -29.86 0.17 -29.91
C LYS A 246 -29.11 1.19 -30.76
N LYS A 247 -28.62 2.28 -30.16
CA LYS A 247 -27.91 3.33 -30.90
C LYS A 247 -26.46 3.35 -30.49
N ILE A 248 -25.60 3.61 -31.46
CA ILE A 248 -24.17 3.75 -31.26
C ILE A 248 -23.84 5.24 -31.34
N GLY A 249 -23.08 5.75 -30.40
CA GLY A 249 -22.60 7.12 -30.46
C GLY A 249 -21.08 7.20 -30.40
N LEU A 250 -20.55 8.25 -31.01
CA LEU A 250 -19.13 8.54 -31.14
C LEU A 250 -18.85 9.89 -30.49
N TRP A 251 -17.94 9.93 -29.52
CA TRP A 251 -17.55 11.16 -28.84
C TRP A 251 -16.11 11.50 -29.17
N PHE A 252 -15.88 12.69 -29.70
CA PHE A 252 -14.58 13.16 -30.17
C PHE A 252 -14.13 14.38 -29.38
N LYS A 253 -12.92 14.37 -28.83
CA LYS A 253 -12.34 15.56 -28.17
C LYS A 253 -11.82 16.55 -29.20
N ILE A 254 -12.74 17.34 -29.75
CA ILE A 254 -12.47 18.35 -30.77
C ILE A 254 -12.98 19.74 -30.36
N PRO A 255 -12.39 20.82 -30.90
CA PRO A 255 -12.92 22.18 -30.74
C PRO A 255 -14.34 22.32 -31.30
N LYS A 256 -15.16 23.19 -30.67
CA LYS A 256 -16.53 23.50 -31.12
C LYS A 256 -16.63 23.82 -32.60
N LYS A 257 -15.68 24.63 -33.09
CA LYS A 257 -15.65 25.05 -34.50
C LYS A 257 -15.61 23.84 -35.43
N ILE A 258 -14.67 22.91 -35.20
CA ILE A 258 -14.55 21.69 -36.00
C ILE A 258 -15.79 20.81 -35.88
N ALA A 259 -16.37 20.71 -34.68
CA ALA A 259 -17.58 19.92 -34.44
C ALA A 259 -18.76 20.38 -35.29
N TYR A 260 -19.05 21.69 -35.33
CA TYR A 260 -20.18 22.23 -36.09
C TYR A 260 -19.91 22.36 -37.60
N GLU A 261 -18.65 22.44 -38.02
CA GLU A 261 -18.26 22.50 -39.44
C GLU A 261 -18.11 21.12 -40.10
N THR A 262 -18.23 20.03 -39.33
CA THR A 262 -18.03 18.68 -39.85
C THR A 262 -19.36 17.97 -40.08
N GLU A 263 -19.70 17.79 -41.35
CA GLU A 263 -20.78 16.90 -41.79
C GLU A 263 -20.19 15.64 -42.42
N ILE A 264 -20.60 14.47 -41.91
CA ILE A 264 -20.17 13.17 -42.44
C ILE A 264 -21.41 12.33 -42.64
N ASP A 265 -21.60 11.87 -43.88
CA ASP A 265 -22.69 10.97 -44.24
C ASP A 265 -22.63 9.67 -43.42
N GLY A 266 -23.75 9.33 -42.78
CA GLY A 266 -23.90 8.17 -41.90
C GLY A 266 -23.73 8.45 -40.40
N ILE A 267 -23.30 9.66 -40.00
CA ILE A 267 -23.31 10.11 -38.60
C ILE A 267 -24.00 11.48 -38.45
N HIS A 268 -24.58 11.75 -37.29
CA HIS A 268 -25.26 13.03 -37.02
C HIS A 268 -24.82 13.60 -35.68
N MET A 269 -24.41 14.87 -35.63
CA MET A 269 -24.04 15.52 -34.38
C MET A 269 -25.26 15.68 -33.47
N VAL A 270 -25.16 15.17 -32.25
CA VAL A 270 -26.25 15.22 -31.25
C VAL A 270 -26.07 16.41 -30.33
N LYS A 271 -24.84 16.66 -29.87
CA LYS A 271 -24.53 17.75 -28.93
C LYS A 271 -23.03 18.03 -28.86
N TYR A 272 -22.70 19.20 -28.32
CA TYR A 272 -21.38 19.52 -27.81
C TYR A 272 -21.41 19.59 -26.28
N GLU A 273 -20.44 18.98 -25.61
CA GLU A 273 -20.30 19.02 -24.16
C GLU A 273 -19.16 19.96 -23.76
N ASP A 274 -19.52 21.17 -23.33
CA ASP A 274 -18.58 22.23 -22.96
C ASP A 274 -17.59 21.81 -21.86
N GLN A 275 -18.10 21.14 -20.82
CA GLN A 275 -17.30 20.71 -19.67
C GLN A 275 -16.20 19.71 -20.06
N TRP A 276 -16.49 18.88 -21.06
CA TRP A 276 -15.59 17.80 -21.50
C TRP A 276 -14.86 18.14 -22.81
N LYS A 277 -15.15 19.31 -23.40
CA LYS A 277 -14.62 19.79 -24.69
C LYS A 277 -14.70 18.72 -25.78
N GLN A 278 -15.87 18.09 -25.89
CA GLN A 278 -16.09 17.00 -26.82
C GLN A 278 -17.42 17.11 -27.56
N ALA A 279 -17.45 16.57 -28.77
CA ALA A 279 -18.63 16.52 -29.62
C ALA A 279 -19.15 15.09 -29.71
N GLY A 280 -20.45 14.90 -29.46
CA GLY A 280 -21.13 13.62 -29.58
C GLY A 280 -21.89 13.49 -30.90
N PHE A 281 -21.68 12.39 -31.60
CA PHE A 281 -22.34 12.03 -32.86
C PHE A 281 -23.09 10.70 -32.70
N GLU A 282 -24.25 10.57 -33.32
CA GLU A 282 -25.02 9.33 -33.43
C GLU A 282 -24.68 8.65 -34.76
N LEU A 283 -24.32 7.37 -34.71
CA LEU A 283 -24.13 6.54 -35.89
C LEU A 283 -25.50 6.06 -36.40
N ARG A 284 -25.84 6.44 -37.63
CA ARG A 284 -27.15 6.16 -38.25
C ARG A 284 -27.09 5.13 -39.38
N SER A 285 -25.89 4.76 -39.83
CA SER A 285 -25.68 3.75 -40.86
C SER A 285 -25.19 2.43 -40.27
N ASN A 286 -25.79 1.32 -40.69
CA ASN A 286 -25.38 -0.02 -40.29
C ASN A 286 -24.05 -0.45 -40.95
N ASP A 287 -23.82 -0.07 -42.22
CA ASP A 287 -22.60 -0.40 -42.99
C ASP A 287 -21.67 0.82 -43.10
N PHE A 288 -21.40 1.44 -41.96
CA PHE A 288 -20.63 2.67 -41.95
C PHE A 288 -19.16 2.43 -42.31
N ASP A 289 -18.61 3.24 -43.21
CA ASP A 289 -17.19 3.22 -43.56
C ASP A 289 -16.36 4.05 -42.57
N VAL A 290 -15.52 3.36 -41.79
CA VAL A 290 -14.62 3.97 -40.78
C VAL A 290 -13.69 5.02 -41.39
N SER A 291 -13.34 4.91 -42.68
CA SER A 291 -12.50 5.91 -43.34
C SER A 291 -13.12 7.31 -43.31
N LYS A 292 -14.46 7.40 -43.28
CA LYS A 292 -15.18 8.67 -43.17
C LYS A 292 -14.96 9.38 -41.82
N LEU A 293 -14.54 8.66 -40.77
CA LEU A 293 -14.20 9.26 -39.46
C LEU A 293 -12.81 9.87 -39.42
N GLU A 294 -12.00 9.69 -40.47
CA GLU A 294 -10.60 10.14 -40.49
C GLU A 294 -10.48 11.60 -40.01
N LYS A 295 -11.28 12.50 -40.58
CA LYS A 295 -11.26 13.93 -40.23
C LYS A 295 -11.53 14.19 -38.74
N LEU A 296 -12.45 13.43 -38.12
CA LEU A 296 -12.80 13.58 -36.71
C LEU A 296 -11.76 12.94 -35.77
N ILE A 297 -11.25 11.75 -36.14
CA ILE A 297 -10.20 11.07 -35.37
C ILE A 297 -8.92 11.88 -35.41
N GLU A 298 -8.50 12.33 -36.60
CA GLU A 298 -7.31 13.17 -36.78
C GLU A 298 -7.44 14.49 -36.02
N ALA A 299 -8.58 15.19 -36.13
CA ALA A 299 -8.81 16.41 -35.37
C ALA A 299 -8.77 16.17 -33.86
N SER A 300 -9.28 15.03 -33.38
CA SER A 300 -9.22 14.67 -31.96
C SER A 300 -7.79 14.36 -31.52
N TYR A 301 -7.06 13.62 -32.34
CA TYR A 301 -5.67 13.27 -32.09
C TYR A 301 -4.81 14.53 -31.99
N LYS A 302 -4.86 15.40 -33.01
CA LYS A 302 -4.17 16.69 -33.05
C LYS A 302 -4.51 17.60 -31.88
N ASN A 303 -5.80 17.67 -31.53
CA ASN A 303 -6.24 18.46 -30.38
C ASN A 303 -5.66 17.96 -29.04
N ILE A 304 -5.22 16.70 -28.96
CA ILE A 304 -4.60 16.10 -27.78
C ILE A 304 -3.07 16.09 -27.85
N THR A 305 -2.47 15.84 -29.02
CA THR A 305 -1.01 15.78 -29.19
C THR A 305 -0.37 17.13 -29.48
N GLY A 306 -1.14 18.10 -29.97
CA GLY A 306 -0.66 19.42 -30.37
C GLY A 306 -0.06 19.49 -31.79
N ASP A 307 -0.20 18.41 -32.56
CA ASP A 307 0.21 18.32 -33.98
C ASP A 307 -0.78 18.95 -34.97
#